data_AF-R9MHR0-F1
#
_entry.id   AF-R9MHR0-F1
#
_cell.length_a   1.000
_cell.length_b   1.000
_cell.length_c   1.000
_cell.angle_alpha   90.00
_cell.angle_beta   90.00
_cell.angle_gamma   90.00
#
_symmetry.space_group_name_H-M   'P 1'
#
loop_
_entity.id
_entity.type
_entity.pdbx_description
1 polymer ?
#
loop_
_entity_poly.entity_id
_entity_poly.type
_entity_poly.pdbx_seq_one_letter_code
_entity_poly.pdbx_strand_id
1 'polypeptide(L)' 'MLAAVKGIIQGNTVVIEDEDMREYDGAEVIVTLLEYPAAKKKKAPIDWDSFVIPSERGKHVDEYMKEMREDDRI' A
#
# COMPACT_ATOMS: atom_id res chain seq x y z
N MET A 1 -10.59 -6.88 32.44
CA MET A 1 -11.49 -7.14 31.29
C MET A 1 -11.14 -6.10 30.24
N LEU A 2 -11.02 -6.46 28.96
CA LEU A 2 -10.71 -5.50 27.89
C LEU A 2 -12.04 -4.95 27.33
N ALA A 3 -12.20 -3.63 27.34
CA ALA A 3 -13.32 -2.94 26.72
C ALA A 3 -12.80 -2.07 25.58
N ALA A 4 -13.54 -2.01 24.48
CA ALA A 4 -13.22 -1.17 23.33
C ALA A 4 -14.36 -0.18 23.15
N VAL A 5 -14.05 1.10 23.26
CA VAL A 5 -15.01 2.21 23.15
C VAL A 5 -14.74 2.97 21.86
N LYS A 6 -15.80 3.34 21.15
CA LYS A 6 -15.69 4.13 19.93
C LYS A 6 -15.86 5.61 20.26
N GLY A 7 -14.86 6.41 19.87
CA GLY A 7 -14.90 7.87 19.98
C GLY A 7 -14.33 8.54 18.75
N ILE A 8 -14.52 9.86 18.67
CA ILE A 8 -14.00 10.71 17.59
C ILE A 8 -12.86 11.56 18.17
N ILE A 9 -11.76 11.66 17.43
CA ILE A 9 -10.65 12.55 17.81
C ILE A 9 -11.01 13.99 17.48
N GLN A 10 -10.96 14.86 18.49
CA GLN A 10 -11.08 16.31 18.37
C GLN A 10 -9.82 16.96 18.94
N GLY A 11 -8.93 17.41 18.05
CA GLY A 11 -7.63 17.95 18.45
C GLY A 11 -6.76 16.90 19.13
N ASN A 12 -6.48 17.08 20.42
CA ASN A 12 -5.66 16.16 21.22
C ASN A 12 -6.50 15.26 22.15
N THR A 13 -7.83 15.28 22.03
CA THR A 13 -8.75 14.55 22.91
C THR A 13 -9.62 13.59 22.10
N VAL A 14 -9.99 12.46 22.70
CA VAL A 14 -11.00 11.55 22.16
C VAL A 14 -12.33 11.86 22.84
N VAL A 15 -13.36 12.17 22.06
CA VAL A 15 -14.72 12.46 22.55
C VAL A 15 -15.60 11.24 22.29
N ILE A 16 -16.34 10.84 23.31
CA ILE A 16 -17.27 9.72 23.31
C ILE A 16 -18.63 10.31 23.73
N GLU A 17 -19.64 10.20 22.86
CA GLU A 17 -20.93 10.88 23.08
C GLU A 17 -21.97 9.97 23.75
N ASP A 18 -22.00 8.69 23.41
CA ASP A 18 -23.12 7.80 23.77
C ASP A 18 -22.83 6.85 24.95
N GLU A 19 -21.64 6.90 25.56
CA GLU A 19 -21.22 5.92 26.58
C GLU A 19 -20.74 6.58 27.88
N ASP A 20 -21.22 6.06 29.02
CA ASP A 20 -20.86 6.59 30.35
C ASP A 20 -19.46 6.10 30.75
N MET A 21 -18.48 6.98 30.62
CA MET A 21 -17.08 6.68 30.92
C MET A 21 -16.69 6.83 32.39
N ARG A 22 -17.63 7.20 33.28
CA ARG A 22 -17.32 7.40 34.72
C ARG A 22 -16.89 6.11 35.42
N GLU A 23 -17.30 4.94 34.92
CA GLU A 23 -16.87 3.65 35.45
C GLU A 23 -15.38 3.36 35.18
N TYR A 24 -14.79 4.04 34.18
CA TYR A 24 -13.41 3.85 33.76
C TYR A 24 -12.48 5.00 34.21
N ASP A 25 -12.92 5.84 35.16
CA ASP A 25 -12.11 6.94 35.65
C ASP A 25 -10.79 6.44 36.29
N GLY A 26 -9.68 7.08 35.93
CA GLY A 26 -8.33 6.68 36.35
C GLY A 26 -7.75 5.44 35.64
N ALA A 27 -8.43 4.83 34.67
CA ALA A 27 -7.91 3.70 33.92
C ALA A 27 -6.89 4.11 32.84
N GLU A 28 -5.86 3.29 32.63
CA GLU A 28 -4.95 3.42 31.48
C GLU A 28 -5.61 2.90 30.21
N VAL A 29 -5.49 3.67 29.11
CA VAL A 29 -6.13 3.36 27.82
C VAL A 29 -5.14 3.40 26.67
N ILE A 30 -5.36 2.52 25.68
CA ILE A 30 -4.63 2.51 24.41
C ILE A 30 -5.58 2.99 23.31
N VAL A 31 -5.19 4.02 22.57
CA VAL A 31 -5.98 4.58 21.48
C VAL A 31 -5.57 3.93 20.15
N THR A 32 -6.52 3.32 19.46
CA THR A 32 -6.30 2.71 18.14
C THR A 32 -7.08 3.48 17.07
N LEU A 33 -6.41 3.90 16.00
CA LEU A 33 -7.05 4.60 14.89
C LEU A 33 -7.67 3.60 13.90
N LEU A 34 -8.99 3.62 13.75
CA LEU A 34 -9.72 2.68 12.87
C LEU A 34 -9.71 3.11 11.39
N GLU A 35 -9.98 4.38 11.13
CA GLU A 35 -10.13 4.93 9.77
C GLU A 35 -9.10 6.03 9.49
N TYR A 36 -7.87 5.86 9.95
CA TYR A 36 -6.82 6.78 9.56
C TYR A 36 -6.50 6.53 8.07
N PRO A 37 -6.76 7.47 7.16
CA PRO A 37 -6.31 7.33 5.79
C PRO A 37 -4.79 7.37 5.87
N ALA A 38 -4.17 6.19 5.91
CA ALA A 38 -2.74 6.06 5.79
C ALA A 38 -2.39 6.85 4.55
N ALA A 39 -1.73 8.00 4.73
CA ALA A 39 -1.30 8.85 3.64
C ALA A 39 -0.71 7.89 2.63
N LYS A 40 -1.33 7.77 1.44
CA LYS A 40 -0.95 6.79 0.43
C LYS A 40 0.52 7.04 0.18
N LYS A 41 1.40 6.35 0.92
CA LYS A 41 2.84 6.47 0.75
C LYS A 41 2.98 6.09 -0.71
N LYS A 42 3.32 7.06 -1.56
CA LYS A 42 3.53 6.82 -2.98
C LYS A 42 4.50 5.66 -2.98
N LYS A 43 4.00 4.46 -3.34
CA LYS A 43 4.87 3.29 -3.42
C LYS A 43 5.99 3.72 -4.35
N ALA A 44 7.24 3.47 -3.97
CA ALA A 44 8.34 3.74 -4.86
C ALA A 44 8.02 3.07 -6.21
N PRO A 45 8.22 3.75 -7.35
CA PRO A 45 8.01 3.14 -8.64
C PRO A 45 8.81 1.84 -8.68
N ILE A 46 8.11 0.73 -8.92
CA ILE A 46 8.76 -0.57 -9.06
C ILE A 46 9.43 -0.56 -10.43
N ASP A 47 10.75 -0.73 -10.44
CA ASP A 47 11.50 -0.96 -11.66
C ASP A 47 11.23 -2.40 -12.11
N TRP A 48 10.44 -2.56 -13.18
CA TRP A 48 10.13 -3.88 -13.73
C TRP A 48 11.30 -4.45 -14.53
N ASP A 49 12.21 -3.60 -15.02
CA ASP A 49 13.35 -4.01 -15.82
C ASP A 49 14.42 -4.72 -14.98
N SER A 50 14.40 -4.54 -13.64
CA SER A 50 15.33 -5.23 -12.74
C SER A 50 15.14 -6.76 -12.69
N PHE A 51 13.97 -7.26 -13.09
CA PHE A 51 13.66 -8.70 -13.10
C PHE A 51 13.89 -9.35 -14.46
N VAL A 52 14.17 -8.57 -15.50
CA VAL A 52 14.40 -9.07 -16.85
C VAL A 52 15.89 -9.28 -17.04
N ILE A 53 16.31 -10.51 -17.33
CA ILE A 53 17.69 -10.77 -17.77
C ILE A 53 17.79 -10.32 -19.24
N PRO A 54 18.57 -9.26 -19.55
CA PRO A 54 18.64 -8.77 -20.92
C PRO A 54 19.42 -9.77 -21.77
N SER A 55 18.73 -10.44 -22.68
CA SER A 55 19.37 -11.30 -23.68
C SER A 55 19.84 -10.46 -24.88
N GLU A 56 20.89 -10.89 -25.57
CA GLU A 56 21.34 -10.23 -26.80
C GLU A 56 20.21 -10.19 -27.85
N ARG A 57 19.44 -11.28 -27.95
CA ARG A 57 18.25 -11.35 -28.82
C ARG A 57 17.13 -10.38 -28.41
N GLY A 58 16.96 -10.12 -27.12
CA GLY A 58 15.99 -9.17 -26.60
C GLY A 58 16.39 -7.71 -26.81
N LYS A 59 17.70 -7.42 -26.99
CA LYS A 59 18.20 -6.08 -27.33
C LYS A 59 18.09 -5.78 -28.82
N HIS A 60 18.18 -6.80 -29.67
CA HIS A 60 18.20 -6.69 -31.13
C HIS A 60 16.97 -7.37 -31.78
N VAL A 61 15.78 -7.15 -31.20
CA VAL A 61 14.54 -7.84 -31.64
C VAL A 61 14.22 -7.52 -33.10
N ASP A 62 14.42 -6.29 -33.54
CA ASP A 62 14.11 -5.86 -34.90
C ASP A 62 14.99 -6.56 -35.94
N GLU A 63 16.30 -6.67 -35.65
CA GLU A 63 17.26 -7.39 -36.50
C GLU A 63 16.94 -8.89 -36.52
N TYR A 64 16.69 -9.47 -35.35
CA TYR A 64 16.30 -10.88 -35.23
C TYR A 64 14.99 -11.20 -35.97
N MET A 65 13.98 -10.32 -35.88
CA MET A 65 12.71 -10.49 -36.59
C MET A 65 12.87 -10.33 -38.10
N LYS A 66 13.79 -9.48 -38.54
CA LYS A 66 14.12 -9.29 -39.94
C LYS A 66 14.81 -10.54 -40.50
N GLU A 67 15.80 -11.07 -39.80
CA GLU A 67 16.49 -12.32 -40.17
C GLU A 67 15.51 -13.50 -40.27
N MET A 68 14.63 -13.68 -39.28
CA MET A 68 13.64 -14.77 -39.26
C MET A 68 12.59 -14.68 -40.36
N ARG A 69 12.38 -13.50 -40.97
CA ARG A 69 11.37 -13.26 -42.01
C ARG A 69 11.95 -13.11 -43.40
N GLU A 70 13.27 -13.13 -43.54
CA GLU A 70 13.95 -12.92 -44.82
C GLU A 70 13.59 -14.02 -45.83
N ASP A 71 13.51 -15.27 -45.37
CA ASP A 71 13.17 -16.44 -46.19
C ASP A 71 11.67 -16.81 -46.20
N ASP A 72 10.84 -16.08 -45.44
CA ASP A 72 9.41 -16.39 -45.24
C ASP A 72 8.53 -15.95 -46.44
N ARG A 73 9.14 -15.33 -47.47
CA ARG A 73 8.49 -14.90 -48.73
C ARG A 73 8.87 -15.73 -49.96
N ILE A 74 9.19 -17.02 -49.79
CA ILE A 74 9.31 -17.99 -50.90
C ILE A 74 7.96 -18.65 -51.19
#